data_AF-A0A1Z5TIR5-F1
#
_entry.id   AF-A0A1Z5TIR5-F1
#
_cell.length_a   1.000
_cell.length_b   1.000
_cell.length_c   1.000
_cell.angle_alpha   90.00
_cell.angle_beta   90.00
_cell.angle_gamma   90.00
#
_symmetry.space_group_name_H-M   'P 1'
#
loop_
_entity.id
_entity.type
_entity.pdbx_description
1 polymer ?
#
loop_
_entity_poly.entity_id
_entity_poly.type
_entity_poly.pdbx_seq_one_letter_code
_entity_poly.pdbx_strand_id
1 'polypeptide(L)'
;MMRSRRGLFNATLAFAATVASALDVRNYDEQGVLAPVEKSITKATEHTHEAIRPTVLNTELVTTTALPGSDTPAKHWTPDRYDPYVCEYMGENGCWQPSEPGDGPPYSHDGNWPSRSKTCVVEACNDEKGDDASAILAAFDECKEDGHIIFENTTYYVGTVMNTTGLKNVDIELKGTMLWSTDIEYWLQASLPVGFQNQTSAWHLGGEGIHFFGHGAGTLDGNGQVWYDYNHGQSNLHGRPHAITITETKNSVIEGLRFVKSQMWTMTVARSEKVLLQDIYVNNSSEDREFRSNVNTDGVDTVYANNITMLRWTVDCGDDSISMKQNSTNIYIANSTFYNGIGFAMGSIGQYPGQIEVIENVTAENIVTYNSRMGGRVKTWTGLNTGYPPNGGGGGFGYAKNITFRNFELHNAQQAWAITQCTSYNGVKGGCDTSRFKIDGMYWGNTTGTITGTNVATLQCSKASPCENIELVGNLVVQAGSQHKVEGYLCSNVQGKKGFECTGDCDQNRCPH
;
A
#
# COMPACT_ATOMS: atom_id res chain seq x y z
N MET A 1 59.66 -25.99 46.26
CA MET A 1 60.31 -25.08 45.28
C MET A 1 59.19 -24.31 44.59
N MET A 2 58.78 -23.13 45.07
CA MET A 2 59.32 -21.77 44.85
C MET A 2 59.15 -21.21 43.42
N ARG A 3 58.64 -19.96 43.39
CA ARG A 3 58.50 -18.95 42.30
C ARG A 3 57.16 -19.00 41.54
N SER A 4 56.24 -18.03 41.59
CA SER A 4 56.23 -16.58 41.86
C SER A 4 57.13 -15.71 40.96
N ARG A 5 56.47 -14.87 40.15
CA ARG A 5 56.72 -13.44 39.80
C ARG A 5 55.63 -13.03 38.79
N ARG A 6 54.69 -12.09 38.98
CA ARG A 6 54.68 -10.66 39.40
C ARG A 6 55.46 -9.70 38.48
N GLY A 7 54.73 -8.67 38.02
CA GLY A 7 55.15 -7.41 37.37
C GLY A 7 54.28 -7.16 36.13
N LEU A 8 53.25 -6.31 36.07
CA LEU A 8 52.89 -5.02 36.70
C LEU A 8 53.74 -3.82 36.24
N PHE A 9 53.03 -2.74 35.87
CA PHE A 9 53.39 -1.36 35.48
C PHE A 9 53.39 -1.07 33.97
N ASN A 10 52.33 -0.45 33.44
CA ASN A 10 51.96 1.00 33.46
C ASN A 10 52.78 1.80 32.45
N ALA A 11 52.12 2.24 31.36
CA ALA A 11 51.65 3.62 31.14
C ALA A 11 52.72 4.39 30.32
N THR A 12 52.45 5.29 29.38
CA THR A 12 51.31 6.18 29.12
C THR A 12 51.55 6.86 27.76
N LEU A 13 50.52 7.52 27.22
CA LEU A 13 50.53 8.52 26.12
C LEU A 13 50.84 7.99 24.70
N ALA A 14 50.12 8.31 23.62
CA ALA A 14 49.09 9.33 23.40
C ALA A 14 48.22 8.90 22.19
N PHE A 15 46.92 9.16 22.24
CA PHE A 15 46.11 9.78 21.17
C PHE A 15 44.66 9.92 21.69
N ALA A 16 44.42 11.00 22.43
CA ALA A 16 43.14 11.73 22.42
C ALA A 16 43.34 12.88 21.40
N ALA A 17 42.38 13.44 20.66
CA ALA A 17 40.93 13.41 20.62
C ALA A 17 40.52 13.44 19.13
N THR A 18 39.25 13.29 18.70
CA THR A 18 38.25 14.37 18.73
C THR A 18 36.87 13.78 18.38
N VAL A 19 35.87 14.12 19.19
CA VAL A 19 34.44 14.03 18.87
C VAL A 19 34.05 15.38 18.25
N ALA A 20 33.48 15.40 17.04
CA ALA A 20 32.57 16.45 16.57
C ALA A 20 31.98 16.12 15.17
N SER A 21 30.64 16.04 15.12
CA SER A 21 29.72 16.52 14.06
C SER A 21 30.00 16.25 12.58
N ALA A 22 29.07 15.52 11.95
CA ALA A 22 28.60 15.78 10.59
C ALA A 22 27.09 15.51 10.50
N LEU A 23 26.31 16.38 11.15
CA LEU A 23 24.99 16.77 10.66
C LEU A 23 25.25 17.57 9.39
N ASP A 24 24.80 17.10 8.23
CA ASP A 24 24.83 17.93 7.04
C ASP A 24 23.64 18.90 7.11
N VAL A 25 23.94 20.10 7.58
CA VAL A 25 23.05 21.26 7.57
C VAL A 25 22.96 21.72 6.12
N ARG A 26 21.81 21.53 5.49
CA ARG A 26 21.48 22.26 4.25
C ARG A 26 21.47 23.75 4.59
N ASN A 27 22.37 24.51 3.98
CA ASN A 27 22.34 25.97 3.99
C ASN A 27 21.06 26.43 3.26
N TYR A 28 20.11 26.98 4.01
CA TYR A 28 19.01 27.78 3.48
C TYR A 28 19.47 29.25 3.42
N ASP A 29 19.31 29.91 2.28
CA ASP A 29 19.29 31.37 2.24
C ASP A 29 17.87 31.89 2.57
N GLU A 30 17.79 33.15 3.00
CA GLU A 30 16.58 33.80 3.56
C GLU A 30 15.45 34.06 2.53
N GLN A 31 15.32 33.28 1.46
CA GLN A 31 14.18 33.34 0.55
C GLN A 31 13.68 32.01 -0.03
N GLY A 32 14.27 30.86 0.30
CA GLY A 32 13.61 29.56 0.08
C GLY A 32 13.24 29.22 -1.38
N VAL A 33 14.14 29.45 -2.34
CA VAL A 33 13.97 29.02 -3.75
C VAL A 33 15.16 28.16 -4.20
N LEU A 34 14.89 26.95 -4.68
CA LEU A 34 15.88 26.07 -5.31
C LEU A 34 16.25 26.61 -6.71
N ALA A 35 17.53 26.89 -6.95
CA ALA A 35 18.06 27.23 -8.27
C ALA A 35 18.23 25.97 -9.15
N PRO A 36 17.96 26.05 -10.46
CA PRO A 36 18.06 24.90 -11.37
C PRO A 36 19.51 24.56 -11.71
N VAL A 37 19.82 23.25 -11.75
CA VAL A 37 21.12 22.72 -12.16
C VAL A 37 21.17 22.66 -13.69
N GLU A 38 21.94 23.55 -14.32
CA GLU A 38 22.29 23.45 -15.74
C GLU A 38 23.34 22.35 -15.97
N LYS A 39 23.01 21.42 -16.88
CA LYS A 39 23.96 20.41 -17.40
C LYS A 39 24.97 21.08 -18.33
N SER A 40 26.24 21.00 -17.97
CA SER A 40 27.38 21.31 -18.82
C SER A 40 27.63 20.20 -19.83
N ILE A 41 27.45 20.51 -21.11
CA ILE A 41 28.02 19.74 -22.23
C ILE A 41 28.97 20.68 -22.97
N THR A 42 30.27 20.41 -22.83
CA THR A 42 31.34 21.05 -23.61
C THR A 42 31.55 20.28 -24.91
N LYS A 43 31.43 20.96 -26.06
CA LYS A 43 32.44 20.88 -27.15
C LYS A 43 32.18 21.92 -28.25
N ALA A 44 33.17 22.81 -28.38
CA ALA A 44 33.77 23.41 -29.57
C ALA A 44 32.87 23.88 -30.73
N THR A 45 32.88 25.19 -31.00
CA THR A 45 33.63 25.79 -32.13
C THR A 45 33.66 27.33 -32.01
N GLU A 46 34.81 27.90 -32.37
CA GLU A 46 35.12 29.33 -32.39
C GLU A 46 34.49 30.08 -33.59
N HIS A 47 34.47 31.41 -33.43
CA HIS A 47 34.58 32.48 -34.44
C HIS A 47 33.34 33.32 -34.87
N THR A 48 33.40 34.57 -34.37
CA THR A 48 33.28 35.88 -35.06
C THR A 48 31.93 36.65 -35.17
N HIS A 49 31.97 37.83 -34.51
CA HIS A 49 31.58 39.20 -34.90
C HIS A 49 30.12 39.68 -35.07
N GLU A 50 29.84 40.71 -34.23
CA GLU A 50 29.19 42.01 -34.50
C GLU A 50 27.66 42.18 -34.72
N ALA A 51 27.03 42.71 -33.66
CA ALA A 51 26.30 43.99 -33.56
C ALA A 51 25.26 44.44 -34.63
N ILE A 52 24.02 44.70 -34.17
CA ILE A 52 23.25 45.99 -34.19
C ILE A 52 21.72 45.73 -34.13
N ARG A 53 21.02 46.54 -33.30
CA ARG A 53 19.56 46.58 -33.00
C ARG A 53 18.72 47.23 -34.15
N PRO A 54 17.41 47.51 -33.98
CA PRO A 54 16.25 46.65 -33.73
C PRO A 54 15.20 46.83 -34.86
N THR A 55 14.22 45.92 -35.00
CA THR A 55 13.02 46.22 -35.81
C THR A 55 11.79 45.64 -35.12
N VAL A 56 10.87 46.53 -34.76
CA VAL A 56 9.55 46.23 -34.23
C VAL A 56 8.68 45.77 -35.40
N LEU A 57 8.12 44.56 -35.32
CA LEU A 57 7.03 44.13 -36.18
C LEU A 57 6.09 43.19 -35.40
N ASN A 58 4.85 43.67 -35.36
CA ASN A 58 3.58 43.12 -34.91
C ASN A 58 3.49 41.64 -34.51
N THR A 59 2.83 41.47 -33.37
CA THR A 59 2.11 40.31 -32.87
C THR A 59 1.31 39.55 -33.94
N GLU A 60 1.66 38.28 -34.14
CA GLU A 60 0.71 37.22 -34.50
C GLU A 60 0.95 36.02 -33.57
N LEU A 61 -0.13 35.53 -32.97
CA LEU A 61 -0.14 34.31 -32.16
C LEU A 61 0.26 33.13 -33.05
N VAL A 62 1.44 32.56 -32.81
CA VAL A 62 1.80 31.23 -33.31
C VAL A 62 1.43 30.23 -32.24
N THR A 63 0.30 29.57 -32.45
CA THR A 63 -0.06 28.29 -31.84
C THR A 63 1.08 27.30 -32.08
N THR A 64 1.77 26.88 -31.02
CA THR A 64 2.71 25.77 -31.12
C THR A 64 1.96 24.48 -31.32
N THR A 65 2.30 23.84 -32.43
CA THR A 65 1.80 22.58 -32.96
C THR A 65 1.88 21.45 -31.95
N ALA A 66 0.75 20.77 -31.77
CA ALA A 66 0.64 19.47 -31.13
C ALA A 66 1.56 18.45 -31.83
N LEU A 67 2.16 17.57 -31.02
CA LEU A 67 2.90 16.41 -31.49
C LEU A 67 1.97 15.47 -32.30
N PRO A 68 2.46 14.77 -33.33
CA PRO A 68 1.62 13.96 -34.21
C PRO A 68 0.98 12.79 -33.45
N GLY A 69 -0.31 12.61 -33.69
CA GLY A 69 -1.16 11.66 -33.00
C GLY A 69 -0.74 10.21 -33.17
N SER A 70 -0.82 9.48 -32.07
CA SER A 70 -1.15 8.06 -32.08
C SER A 70 -2.65 7.93 -32.40
N ASP A 71 -3.02 8.11 -33.68
CA ASP A 71 -4.33 7.72 -34.21
C ASP A 71 -4.41 6.19 -34.37
N THR A 72 -4.16 5.48 -33.28
CA THR A 72 -4.87 4.22 -33.06
C THR A 72 -6.25 4.64 -32.56
N PRO A 73 -7.35 4.18 -33.18
CA PRO A 73 -8.66 4.32 -32.56
C PRO A 73 -8.49 3.73 -31.16
N ALA A 74 -8.69 4.52 -30.11
CA ALA A 74 -8.83 3.97 -28.78
C ALA A 74 -9.84 2.84 -28.96
N LYS A 75 -9.39 1.59 -28.80
CA LYS A 75 -10.30 0.45 -28.73
C LYS A 75 -11.44 0.95 -27.85
N HIS A 76 -12.68 0.85 -28.33
CA HIS A 76 -13.83 1.05 -27.48
C HIS A 76 -13.67 0.05 -26.33
N TRP A 77 -13.05 0.51 -25.25
CA TRP A 77 -12.88 -0.25 -24.04
C TRP A 77 -14.30 -0.34 -23.49
N THR A 78 -14.82 -1.56 -23.48
CA THR A 78 -16.04 -1.88 -22.77
C THR A 78 -15.89 -1.30 -21.36
N PRO A 79 -16.85 -0.51 -20.87
CA PRO A 79 -16.93 -0.20 -19.43
C PRO A 79 -16.71 -1.49 -18.66
N ASP A 80 -16.02 -1.41 -17.53
CA ASP A 80 -15.71 -2.53 -16.63
C ASP A 80 -16.68 -3.69 -16.86
N ARG A 81 -16.16 -4.90 -17.15
CA ARG A 81 -16.99 -6.11 -17.05
C ARG A 81 -17.82 -5.92 -15.79
N TYR A 82 -19.15 -6.02 -15.92
CA TYR A 82 -20.09 -5.99 -14.80
C TYR A 82 -19.41 -6.72 -13.64
N ASP A 83 -18.91 -5.99 -12.65
CA ASP A 83 -18.35 -6.63 -11.47
C ASP A 83 -19.58 -7.27 -10.82
N PRO A 84 -19.74 -8.59 -10.90
CA PRO A 84 -20.97 -9.24 -10.49
C PRO A 84 -21.21 -9.10 -8.98
N TYR A 85 -20.26 -8.48 -8.26
CA TYR A 85 -20.29 -8.20 -6.83
C TYR A 85 -20.55 -6.73 -6.50
N VAL A 86 -20.69 -5.85 -7.51
CA VAL A 86 -20.97 -4.43 -7.36
C VAL A 86 -22.47 -4.20 -7.13
N CYS A 87 -22.80 -3.77 -5.91
CA CYS A 87 -24.18 -3.51 -5.47
C CYS A 87 -24.75 -2.25 -6.12
N GLU A 88 -25.43 -2.41 -7.26
CA GLU A 88 -26.36 -1.39 -7.74
C GLU A 88 -27.53 -1.26 -6.75
N TYR A 89 -27.41 -0.27 -5.86
CA TYR A 89 -28.46 0.16 -4.93
C TYR A 89 -28.80 -0.83 -3.81
N MET A 90 -29.12 -0.32 -2.61
CA MET A 90 -29.64 -1.18 -1.54
C MET A 90 -30.96 -1.82 -2.00
N GLY A 91 -30.95 -3.11 -2.30
CA GLY A 91 -32.17 -3.91 -2.31
C GLY A 91 -32.32 -5.02 -3.33
N GLU A 92 -31.58 -5.06 -4.43
CA GLU A 92 -31.84 -6.09 -5.46
C GLU A 92 -30.53 -6.60 -6.09
N ASN A 93 -30.38 -7.94 -6.08
CA ASN A 93 -29.35 -8.76 -6.74
C ASN A 93 -28.02 -9.01 -6.02
N GLY A 94 -28.04 -9.92 -5.03
CA GLY A 94 -26.87 -10.77 -4.76
C GLY A 94 -25.66 -10.10 -4.13
N CYS A 95 -25.85 -8.92 -3.53
CA CYS A 95 -24.82 -8.24 -2.74
C CYS A 95 -24.08 -9.22 -1.84
N TRP A 96 -22.75 -9.17 -1.86
CA TRP A 96 -21.94 -9.75 -0.80
C TRP A 96 -22.46 -9.18 0.52
N GLN A 97 -23.15 -10.02 1.29
CA GLN A 97 -23.59 -9.71 2.64
C GLN A 97 -22.50 -10.28 3.54
N PRO A 98 -21.79 -9.45 4.32
CA PRO A 98 -20.90 -10.01 5.34
C PRO A 98 -21.74 -10.94 6.21
N SER A 99 -21.23 -12.13 6.51
CA SER A 99 -21.81 -12.93 7.58
C SER A 99 -21.92 -12.05 8.83
N GLU A 100 -23.03 -12.15 9.56
CA GLU A 100 -23.17 -11.55 10.90
C GLU A 100 -21.85 -11.74 11.68
N PRO A 101 -21.39 -10.76 12.48
CA PRO A 101 -20.20 -10.90 13.28
C PRO A 101 -20.37 -12.13 14.20
N GLY A 102 -19.84 -13.26 13.74
CA GLY A 102 -19.84 -14.51 14.48
C GLY A 102 -18.86 -14.43 15.65
N ASP A 103 -18.91 -15.44 16.51
CA ASP A 103 -18.06 -15.56 17.71
C ASP A 103 -16.56 -15.56 17.34
N GLY A 104 -15.98 -14.37 17.23
CA GLY A 104 -14.54 -14.15 17.18
C GLY A 104 -13.84 -14.41 15.83
N PRO A 105 -12.52 -14.12 15.79
CA PRO A 105 -11.67 -14.40 14.63
C PRO A 105 -11.64 -15.91 14.35
N PRO A 106 -11.36 -16.35 13.12
CA PRO A 106 -11.04 -17.76 12.88
C PRO A 106 -9.90 -18.19 13.81
N TYR A 107 -10.13 -19.31 14.51
CA TYR A 107 -9.13 -20.33 14.81
C TYR A 107 -7.68 -19.81 14.88
N SER A 108 -7.26 -19.33 16.06
CA SER A 108 -5.88 -19.61 16.46
C SER A 108 -5.84 -21.10 16.75
N HIS A 109 -5.51 -21.92 15.75
CA HIS A 109 -5.22 -23.31 16.03
C HIS A 109 -4.11 -23.33 17.09
N ASP A 110 -4.27 -24.12 18.14
CA ASP A 110 -3.31 -24.32 19.24
C ASP A 110 -1.98 -25.00 18.79
N GLY A 111 -1.65 -24.92 17.49
CA GLY A 111 -0.46 -25.47 16.86
C GLY A 111 -0.61 -26.90 16.29
N ASN A 112 -1.72 -27.59 16.52
CA ASN A 112 -1.90 -29.01 16.10
C ASN A 112 -2.79 -29.20 14.87
N TRP A 113 -2.38 -28.71 13.69
CA TRP A 113 -3.15 -28.89 12.46
C TRP A 113 -3.47 -30.36 12.16
N PRO A 114 -4.70 -30.68 11.69
CA PRO A 114 -5.05 -32.05 11.32
C PRO A 114 -4.12 -32.58 10.24
N SER A 115 -3.63 -33.82 10.39
CA SER A 115 -2.84 -34.46 9.35
C SER A 115 -3.68 -34.66 8.08
N ARG A 116 -3.09 -34.34 6.94
CA ARG A 116 -3.68 -34.49 5.62
C ARG A 116 -3.55 -35.91 5.11
N SER A 117 -4.56 -36.40 4.39
CA SER A 117 -4.55 -37.77 3.85
C SER A 117 -3.64 -37.94 2.64
N LYS A 118 -3.29 -36.84 1.97
CA LYS A 118 -2.46 -36.86 0.75
C LYS A 118 -1.29 -35.88 0.85
N THR A 119 -0.15 -36.23 0.25
CA THR A 119 1.03 -35.36 0.16
C THR A 119 1.48 -35.23 -1.29
N CYS A 120 1.69 -34.00 -1.74
CA CYS A 120 2.23 -33.69 -3.06
C CYS A 120 3.48 -32.83 -2.88
N VAL A 121 4.64 -33.33 -3.31
CA VAL A 121 5.90 -32.56 -3.30
C VAL A 121 6.06 -31.93 -4.68
N VAL A 122 6.23 -30.60 -4.73
CA VAL A 122 6.44 -29.89 -5.98
C VAL A 122 7.87 -30.11 -6.46
N GLU A 123 8.03 -30.73 -7.63
CA GLU A 123 9.33 -30.89 -8.28
C GLU A 123 9.76 -29.59 -8.97
N ALA A 124 10.89 -29.02 -8.55
CA ALA A 124 11.49 -27.87 -9.24
C ALA A 124 12.25 -28.34 -10.49
N CYS A 125 12.16 -27.57 -11.57
CA CYS A 125 12.88 -27.80 -12.82
C CYS A 125 14.39 -27.60 -12.67
N ASN A 126 14.82 -26.84 -11.65
CA ASN A 126 16.23 -26.48 -11.37
C ASN A 126 16.92 -25.82 -12.58
N ASP A 127 16.19 -25.06 -13.39
CA ASP A 127 16.69 -24.27 -14.51
C ASP A 127 16.18 -22.83 -14.36
N GLU A 128 17.09 -21.86 -14.32
CA GLU A 128 16.75 -20.43 -14.19
C GLU A 128 15.96 -19.90 -15.39
N LYS A 129 15.97 -20.63 -16.51
CA LYS A 129 15.17 -20.33 -17.70
C LYS A 129 13.92 -21.20 -17.82
N GLY A 130 13.69 -22.08 -16.84
CA GLY A 130 12.53 -22.94 -16.76
C GLY A 130 11.29 -22.22 -16.22
N ASP A 131 10.19 -22.96 -16.17
CA ASP A 131 8.93 -22.51 -15.58
C ASP A 131 8.26 -23.66 -14.81
N ASP A 132 8.26 -23.53 -13.50
CA ASP A 132 7.70 -24.49 -12.54
C ASP A 132 6.19 -24.36 -12.38
N ALA A 133 5.55 -23.33 -12.96
CA ALA A 133 4.11 -23.10 -12.81
C ALA A 133 3.28 -24.34 -13.17
N SER A 134 3.67 -25.11 -14.21
CA SER A 134 2.97 -26.33 -14.59
C SER A 134 3.05 -27.45 -13.55
N ALA A 135 4.22 -27.65 -12.93
CA ALA A 135 4.41 -28.62 -11.85
C ALA A 135 3.68 -28.19 -10.58
N ILE A 136 3.69 -26.89 -10.27
CA ILE A 136 2.94 -26.30 -9.17
C ILE A 136 1.45 -26.56 -9.36
N LEU A 137 0.88 -26.17 -10.50
CA LEU A 137 -0.54 -26.37 -10.80
C LEU A 137 -0.95 -27.85 -10.73
N ALA A 138 -0.09 -28.76 -11.20
CA ALA A 138 -0.34 -30.20 -11.10
C ALA A 138 -0.42 -30.68 -9.65
N ALA A 139 0.52 -30.26 -8.79
CA ALA A 139 0.48 -30.59 -7.36
C ALA A 139 -0.75 -30.02 -6.65
N PHE A 140 -1.16 -28.79 -7.01
CA PHE A 140 -2.38 -28.19 -6.47
C PHE A 140 -3.64 -28.92 -6.91
N ASP A 141 -3.79 -29.31 -8.18
CA ASP A 141 -4.95 -30.10 -8.62
C ASP A 141 -4.96 -31.49 -7.98
N GLU A 142 -3.79 -32.10 -7.85
CA GLU A 142 -3.64 -33.43 -7.26
C GLU A 142 -3.98 -33.45 -5.75
N CYS A 143 -3.60 -32.41 -5.02
CA CYS A 143 -3.78 -32.27 -3.57
C CYS A 143 -4.83 -31.20 -3.18
N LYS A 144 -5.79 -30.92 -4.05
CA LYS A 144 -6.80 -29.86 -3.85
C LYS A 144 -7.77 -30.10 -2.68
N GLU A 145 -7.93 -31.35 -2.24
CA GLU A 145 -8.79 -31.73 -1.12
C GLU A 145 -7.99 -32.57 -0.11
N ASP A 146 -8.00 -32.16 1.15
CA ASP A 146 -7.33 -32.85 2.27
C ASP A 146 -5.85 -33.21 1.99
N GLY A 147 -5.15 -32.29 1.33
CA GLY A 147 -3.79 -32.47 0.83
C GLY A 147 -2.75 -31.60 1.54
N HIS A 148 -1.51 -32.07 1.55
CA HIS A 148 -0.33 -31.35 2.03
C HIS A 148 0.62 -31.15 0.84
N ILE A 149 0.70 -29.92 0.34
CA ILE A 149 1.56 -29.51 -0.76
C ILE A 149 2.86 -28.99 -0.17
N ILE A 150 3.99 -29.57 -0.58
CA ILE A 150 5.30 -29.25 -0.03
C ILE A 150 6.18 -28.67 -1.13
N PHE A 151 6.68 -27.47 -0.88
CA PHE A 151 7.79 -26.87 -1.62
C PHE A 151 9.05 -27.03 -0.80
N GLU A 152 10.04 -27.72 -1.37
CA GLU A 152 11.33 -27.92 -0.73
C GLU A 152 12.17 -26.63 -0.74
N ASN A 153 13.26 -26.64 0.02
CA ASN A 153 14.16 -25.49 0.12
C ASN A 153 15.02 -25.33 -1.14
N THR A 154 14.40 -24.85 -2.21
CA THR A 154 15.01 -24.52 -3.50
C THR A 154 14.29 -23.32 -4.13
N THR A 155 14.76 -22.88 -5.30
CA THR A 155 14.08 -21.86 -6.10
C THR A 155 13.13 -22.52 -7.10
N TYR A 156 11.89 -22.08 -7.11
CA TYR A 156 10.87 -22.38 -8.11
C TYR A 156 10.70 -21.18 -9.02
N TYR A 157 10.98 -21.33 -10.31
CA TYR A 157 10.90 -20.25 -11.29
C TYR A 157 9.48 -20.17 -11.83
N VAL A 158 8.79 -19.04 -11.61
CA VAL A 158 7.39 -18.85 -12.00
C VAL A 158 7.33 -17.93 -13.21
N GLY A 159 7.18 -18.53 -14.39
CA GLY A 159 7.06 -17.83 -15.67
C GLY A 159 5.62 -17.62 -16.13
N THR A 160 4.68 -18.39 -15.60
CA THR A 160 3.27 -18.41 -16.02
C THR A 160 2.33 -18.10 -14.85
N VAL A 161 1.21 -17.44 -15.14
CA VAL A 161 0.14 -17.17 -14.14
C VAL A 161 -0.38 -18.45 -13.51
N MET A 162 -0.76 -18.38 -12.24
CA MET A 162 -1.30 -19.52 -11.49
C MET A 162 -2.71 -19.24 -10.97
N ASN A 163 -3.61 -20.21 -11.11
CA ASN A 163 -4.92 -20.17 -10.46
C ASN A 163 -5.10 -21.49 -9.69
N THR A 164 -5.02 -21.41 -8.37
CA THR A 164 -5.10 -22.53 -7.44
C THR A 164 -6.26 -22.30 -6.46
N THR A 165 -7.42 -21.94 -7.00
CA THR A 165 -8.66 -21.74 -6.24
C THR A 165 -9.44 -23.05 -6.08
N GLY A 166 -10.45 -23.05 -5.20
CA GLY A 166 -11.29 -24.23 -4.94
C GLY A 166 -10.66 -25.28 -4.02
N LEU A 167 -9.62 -24.91 -3.25
CA LEU A 167 -8.98 -25.80 -2.28
C LEU A 167 -9.91 -26.10 -1.10
N LYS A 168 -9.74 -27.27 -0.49
CA LYS A 168 -10.49 -27.66 0.71
C LYS A 168 -9.59 -28.41 1.67
N ASN A 169 -9.38 -27.87 2.86
CA ASN A 169 -8.59 -28.50 3.92
C ASN A 169 -7.15 -28.79 3.43
N VAL A 170 -6.46 -27.79 2.89
CA VAL A 170 -5.13 -27.96 2.27
C VAL A 170 -4.05 -27.27 3.07
N ASP A 171 -2.97 -28.00 3.36
CA ASP A 171 -1.74 -27.44 3.90
C ASP A 171 -0.78 -27.13 2.76
N ILE A 172 -0.23 -25.94 2.74
CA ILE A 172 0.76 -25.48 1.77
C ILE A 172 2.00 -25.08 2.56
N GLU A 173 3.06 -25.86 2.42
CA GLU A 173 4.32 -25.66 3.12
C GLU A 173 5.38 -25.11 2.17
N LEU A 174 5.76 -23.85 2.33
CA LEU A 174 6.80 -23.22 1.52
C LEU A 174 8.12 -23.08 2.28
N LYS A 175 9.09 -23.94 1.98
CA LYS A 175 10.44 -23.86 2.56
C LYS A 175 11.42 -23.05 1.72
N GLY A 176 11.16 -22.95 0.42
CA GLY A 176 12.02 -22.31 -0.57
C GLY A 176 11.54 -20.94 -1.05
N THR A 177 11.92 -20.60 -2.28
CA THR A 177 11.59 -19.32 -2.93
C THR A 177 10.80 -19.57 -4.21
N MET A 178 9.67 -18.89 -4.37
CA MET A 178 9.03 -18.69 -5.68
C MET A 178 9.59 -17.40 -6.27
N LEU A 179 10.18 -17.47 -7.47
CA LEU A 179 10.79 -16.32 -8.15
C LEU A 179 10.07 -16.06 -9.47
N TRP A 180 9.43 -14.89 -9.58
CA TRP A 180 8.69 -14.51 -10.78
C TRP A 180 9.64 -14.10 -11.91
N SER A 181 9.27 -14.45 -13.14
CA SER A 181 9.99 -14.02 -14.34
C SER A 181 9.90 -12.50 -14.54
N THR A 182 10.88 -11.94 -15.24
CA THR A 182 10.94 -10.51 -15.58
C THR A 182 10.26 -10.17 -16.90
N ASP A 183 9.47 -11.09 -17.48
CA ASP A 183 8.82 -10.91 -18.77
C ASP A 183 7.60 -9.98 -18.67
N ILE A 184 7.87 -8.67 -18.66
CA ILE A 184 6.82 -7.64 -18.59
C ILE A 184 5.78 -7.83 -19.70
N GLU A 185 6.19 -8.19 -20.92
CA GLU A 185 5.26 -8.34 -22.04
C GLU A 185 4.27 -9.48 -21.80
N TYR A 186 4.75 -10.63 -21.31
CA TYR A 186 3.89 -11.74 -20.91
C TYR A 186 2.92 -11.33 -19.80
N TRP A 187 3.42 -10.76 -18.70
CA TRP A 187 2.59 -10.43 -17.54
C TRP A 187 1.52 -9.38 -17.86
N LEU A 188 1.82 -8.39 -18.71
CA LEU A 188 0.83 -7.41 -19.17
C LEU A 188 -0.32 -8.06 -19.96
N GLN A 189 -0.08 -9.20 -20.62
CA GLN A 189 -1.07 -9.88 -21.47
C GLN A 189 -1.82 -11.00 -20.75
N ALA A 190 -1.15 -11.71 -19.84
CA ALA A 190 -1.64 -12.97 -19.30
C ALA A 190 -2.20 -12.87 -17.86
N SER A 191 -1.88 -11.82 -17.12
CA SER A 191 -2.24 -11.69 -15.70
C SER A 191 -3.75 -11.80 -15.45
N LEU A 192 -4.11 -12.43 -14.32
CA LEU A 192 -5.48 -12.79 -13.99
C LEU A 192 -6.26 -11.58 -13.50
N PRO A 193 -7.53 -11.36 -13.91
CA PRO A 193 -8.31 -10.22 -13.47
C PRO A 193 -8.70 -10.36 -11.99
N VAL A 194 -8.39 -9.35 -11.18
CA VAL A 194 -8.78 -9.29 -9.75
C VAL A 194 -10.29 -9.09 -9.57
N GLY A 195 -10.94 -8.49 -10.57
CA GLY A 195 -12.35 -8.08 -10.50
C GLY A 195 -12.55 -6.82 -9.67
N PHE A 196 -11.57 -5.92 -9.64
CA PHE A 196 -11.63 -4.61 -8.99
C PHE A 196 -10.66 -3.66 -9.70
N GLN A 197 -11.11 -2.44 -10.05
CA GLN A 197 -10.27 -1.41 -10.70
C GLN A 197 -9.46 -1.91 -11.91
N ASN A 198 -9.99 -2.86 -12.69
CA ASN A 198 -9.27 -3.52 -13.79
C ASN A 198 -7.82 -3.93 -13.44
N GLN A 199 -7.57 -4.24 -12.17
CA GLN A 199 -6.28 -4.72 -11.70
C GLN A 199 -6.11 -6.19 -12.05
N THR A 200 -4.86 -6.61 -12.09
CA THR A 200 -4.49 -7.98 -12.44
C THR A 200 -3.60 -8.60 -11.37
N SER A 201 -3.48 -9.92 -11.37
CA SER A 201 -2.67 -10.66 -10.41
C SER A 201 -1.92 -11.80 -11.08
N ALA A 202 -0.71 -12.09 -10.59
CA ALA A 202 0.10 -13.19 -11.08
C ALA A 202 -0.37 -14.55 -10.55
N TRP A 203 -0.96 -14.56 -9.34
CA TRP A 203 -1.44 -15.80 -8.69
C TRP A 203 -2.76 -15.57 -7.96
N HIS A 204 -3.79 -16.35 -8.29
CA HIS A 204 -4.99 -16.52 -7.47
C HIS A 204 -4.87 -17.78 -6.60
N LEU A 205 -5.00 -17.61 -5.28
CA LEU A 205 -5.07 -18.70 -4.30
C LEU A 205 -6.41 -18.62 -3.56
N GLY A 206 -7.14 -19.74 -3.42
CA GLY A 206 -8.48 -19.70 -2.81
C GLY A 206 -9.07 -21.03 -2.42
N GLY A 207 -10.06 -21.01 -1.52
CA GLY A 207 -10.66 -22.21 -0.95
C GLY A 207 -11.00 -22.11 0.54
N GLU A 208 -11.43 -23.22 1.13
CA GLU A 208 -11.81 -23.30 2.54
C GLU A 208 -10.84 -24.15 3.35
N GLY A 209 -10.44 -23.70 4.55
CA GLY A 209 -9.58 -24.49 5.43
C GLY A 209 -8.14 -24.58 4.92
N ILE A 210 -7.62 -23.52 4.31
CA ILE A 210 -6.23 -23.46 3.83
C ILE A 210 -5.32 -23.10 5.01
N HIS A 211 -4.20 -23.82 5.14
CA HIS A 211 -3.08 -23.44 5.99
C HIS A 211 -1.84 -23.24 5.12
N PHE A 212 -1.47 -21.99 4.84
CA PHE A 212 -0.27 -21.67 4.06
C PHE A 212 0.82 -21.12 4.97
N PHE A 213 1.92 -21.86 5.15
CA PHE A 213 2.98 -21.49 6.07
C PHE A 213 4.39 -21.54 5.45
N GLY A 214 5.19 -20.53 5.80
CA GLY A 214 6.55 -20.35 5.27
C GLY A 214 7.68 -20.54 6.27
N HIS A 215 7.41 -20.90 7.53
CA HIS A 215 8.44 -21.03 8.58
C HIS A 215 9.31 -19.77 8.82
N GLY A 216 8.84 -18.59 8.39
CA GLY A 216 9.60 -17.34 8.41
C GLY A 216 10.70 -17.24 7.34
N ALA A 217 10.79 -18.21 6.42
CA ALA A 217 11.82 -18.29 5.38
C ALA A 217 11.24 -18.43 3.95
N GLY A 218 10.08 -19.06 3.80
CA GLY A 218 9.36 -19.22 2.55
C GLY A 218 9.10 -17.87 1.89
N THR A 219 9.64 -17.70 0.69
CA THR A 219 9.73 -16.38 0.03
C THR A 219 8.99 -16.36 -1.30
N LEU A 220 8.21 -15.31 -1.52
CA LEU A 220 7.63 -14.94 -2.81
C LEU A 220 8.38 -13.71 -3.31
N ASP A 221 9.26 -13.90 -4.29
CA ASP A 221 10.07 -12.84 -4.89
C ASP A 221 9.50 -12.42 -6.25
N GLY A 222 8.82 -11.27 -6.27
CA GLY A 222 8.18 -10.76 -7.47
C GLY A 222 9.14 -10.22 -8.53
N ASN A 223 10.45 -10.18 -8.25
CA ASN A 223 11.46 -9.62 -9.14
C ASN A 223 11.15 -8.17 -9.58
N GLY A 224 10.56 -7.40 -8.66
CA GLY A 224 9.89 -6.12 -8.88
C GLY A 224 10.75 -4.97 -9.39
N GLN A 225 12.08 -5.04 -9.35
CA GLN A 225 12.91 -3.91 -9.79
C GLN A 225 12.64 -3.55 -11.26
N VAL A 226 12.46 -4.55 -12.13
CA VAL A 226 12.11 -4.28 -13.55
C VAL A 226 10.78 -3.54 -13.69
N TRP A 227 9.85 -3.75 -12.76
CA TRP A 227 8.54 -3.08 -12.73
C TRP A 227 8.62 -1.66 -12.16
N TYR A 228 9.52 -1.44 -11.22
CA TYR A 228 9.82 -0.12 -10.66
C TYR A 228 10.44 0.77 -11.73
N ASP A 229 11.40 0.24 -12.49
CA ASP A 229 12.04 0.96 -13.59
C ASP A 229 11.03 1.22 -14.73
N TYR A 230 10.24 0.21 -15.09
CA TYR A 230 9.22 0.29 -16.14
C TYR A 230 8.13 1.34 -15.85
N ASN A 231 7.75 1.54 -14.58
CA ASN A 231 6.68 2.46 -14.25
C ASN A 231 7.09 3.94 -14.28
N HIS A 232 8.39 4.25 -14.29
CA HIS A 232 8.91 5.63 -14.28
C HIS A 232 8.27 6.54 -13.20
N GLY A 233 7.94 5.99 -12.03
CA GLY A 233 7.26 6.70 -10.93
C GLY A 233 5.78 7.01 -11.17
N GLN A 234 5.20 6.51 -12.27
CA GLN A 234 3.78 6.66 -12.59
C GLN A 234 2.93 5.79 -11.66
N SER A 235 2.01 6.45 -10.94
CA SER A 235 1.04 5.76 -10.09
C SER A 235 0.01 5.04 -10.94
N ASN A 236 -0.41 3.85 -10.50
CA ASN A 236 -1.43 3.01 -11.13
C ASN A 236 -1.20 2.81 -12.63
N LEU A 237 0.07 2.62 -13.03
CA LEU A 237 0.38 2.15 -14.37
C LEU A 237 -0.30 0.78 -14.58
N HIS A 238 -1.21 0.74 -15.54
CA HIS A 238 -2.09 -0.40 -15.78
C HIS A 238 -1.32 -1.66 -16.18
N GLY A 239 -1.81 -2.81 -15.72
CA GLY A 239 -1.32 -4.14 -16.10
C GLY A 239 -0.16 -4.67 -15.25
N ARG A 240 0.40 -3.89 -14.33
CA ARG A 240 1.34 -4.44 -13.34
C ARG A 240 0.58 -5.41 -12.42
N PRO A 241 0.96 -6.69 -12.33
CA PRO A 241 0.20 -7.65 -11.54
C PRO A 241 0.43 -7.47 -10.04
N HIS A 242 -0.57 -7.78 -9.24
CA HIS A 242 -0.39 -8.05 -7.82
C HIS A 242 0.32 -9.39 -7.67
N ALA A 243 1.25 -9.52 -6.70
CA ALA A 243 2.02 -10.74 -6.56
C ALA A 243 1.12 -11.95 -6.21
N ILE A 244 0.15 -11.75 -5.32
CA ILE A 244 -0.87 -12.77 -5.01
C ILE A 244 -2.22 -12.13 -4.67
N THR A 245 -3.30 -12.76 -5.14
CA THR A 245 -4.66 -12.51 -4.67
C THR A 245 -5.17 -13.74 -3.92
N ILE A 246 -5.34 -13.60 -2.61
CA ILE A 246 -6.08 -14.53 -1.76
C ILE A 246 -7.57 -14.27 -2.01
N THR A 247 -8.22 -15.13 -2.79
CA THR A 247 -9.59 -14.92 -3.22
C THR A 247 -10.52 -16.07 -2.87
N GLU A 248 -11.81 -15.78 -2.64
CA GLU A 248 -12.81 -16.82 -2.33
C GLU A 248 -12.36 -17.73 -1.19
N THR A 249 -11.68 -17.14 -0.21
CA THR A 249 -11.01 -17.87 0.87
C THR A 249 -11.81 -17.80 2.15
N LYS A 250 -11.97 -18.94 2.83
CA LYS A 250 -12.73 -19.03 4.06
C LYS A 250 -12.09 -19.92 5.12
N ASN A 251 -12.18 -19.51 6.39
CA ASN A 251 -11.72 -20.33 7.53
C ASN A 251 -10.24 -20.76 7.38
N SER A 252 -9.36 -19.83 7.02
CA SER A 252 -7.98 -20.12 6.59
C SER A 252 -6.95 -19.33 7.38
N VAL A 253 -5.73 -19.87 7.43
CA VAL A 253 -4.56 -19.27 8.08
C VAL A 253 -3.41 -19.17 7.08
N ILE A 254 -2.81 -17.99 6.99
CA ILE A 254 -1.63 -17.72 6.16
C ILE A 254 -0.55 -17.13 7.07
N GLU A 255 0.62 -17.76 7.17
CA GLU A 255 1.60 -17.36 8.17
C GLU A 255 3.08 -17.56 7.82
N GLY A 256 3.93 -16.71 8.39
CA GLY A 256 5.38 -16.89 8.30
C GLY A 256 5.94 -16.79 6.88
N LEU A 257 5.25 -16.08 5.97
CA LEU A 257 5.68 -15.86 4.59
C LEU A 257 6.44 -14.56 4.44
N ARG A 258 7.36 -14.55 3.47
CA ARG A 258 8.12 -13.37 3.06
C ARG A 258 7.73 -12.97 1.65
N PHE A 259 7.47 -11.70 1.43
CA PHE A 259 7.23 -11.11 0.12
C PHE A 259 8.33 -10.11 -0.15
N VAL A 260 8.99 -10.25 -1.29
CA VAL A 260 10.12 -9.40 -1.68
C VAL A 260 9.86 -8.88 -3.07
N LYS A 261 10.06 -7.57 -3.25
CA LYS A 261 10.02 -6.90 -4.57
C LYS A 261 8.77 -7.27 -5.38
N SER A 262 7.57 -7.01 -4.86
CA SER A 262 6.34 -7.17 -5.63
C SER A 262 6.31 -6.26 -6.86
N GLN A 263 5.59 -6.65 -7.91
CA GLN A 263 5.49 -5.89 -9.16
C GLN A 263 4.62 -4.63 -9.00
N MET A 264 3.58 -4.74 -8.18
CA MET A 264 2.65 -3.69 -7.73
C MET A 264 2.19 -4.03 -6.30
N TRP A 265 0.88 -4.11 -6.03
CA TRP A 265 0.37 -4.52 -4.73
C TRP A 265 0.89 -5.91 -4.38
N THR A 266 1.37 -6.07 -3.15
CA THR A 266 1.99 -7.33 -2.72
C THR A 266 0.93 -8.40 -2.57
N MET A 267 -0.14 -8.09 -1.85
CA MET A 267 -1.20 -9.03 -1.53
C MET A 267 -2.57 -8.36 -1.68
N THR A 268 -3.53 -9.08 -2.24
CA THR A 268 -4.94 -8.71 -2.18
C THR A 268 -5.71 -9.81 -1.48
N VAL A 269 -6.50 -9.45 -0.46
CA VAL A 269 -7.48 -10.35 0.18
C VAL A 269 -8.85 -9.96 -0.36
N ALA A 270 -9.34 -10.73 -1.32
CA ALA A 270 -10.54 -10.44 -2.07
C ALA A 270 -11.65 -11.45 -1.80
N ARG A 271 -12.92 -11.03 -1.60
CA ARG A 271 -14.07 -11.94 -1.50
C ARG A 271 -13.84 -13.07 -0.48
N SER A 272 -13.29 -12.72 0.66
CA SER A 272 -12.79 -13.69 1.65
C SER A 272 -13.35 -13.39 3.03
N GLU A 273 -13.55 -14.45 3.82
CA GLU A 273 -14.19 -14.37 5.14
C GLU A 273 -13.40 -15.19 6.14
N LYS A 274 -13.19 -14.71 7.37
CA LYS A 274 -12.53 -15.50 8.43
C LYS A 274 -11.15 -15.99 7.99
N VAL A 275 -10.26 -15.04 7.71
CA VAL A 275 -8.86 -15.31 7.39
C VAL A 275 -7.94 -14.67 8.43
N LEU A 276 -7.03 -15.48 8.98
CA LEU A 276 -5.93 -15.00 9.81
C LEU A 276 -4.67 -14.93 8.96
N LEU A 277 -4.02 -13.77 8.96
CA LEU A 277 -2.72 -13.55 8.34
C LEU A 277 -1.73 -13.08 9.40
N GLN A 278 -0.69 -13.86 9.68
CA GLN A 278 0.24 -13.52 10.76
C GLN A 278 1.71 -13.75 10.43
N ASP A 279 2.60 -13.02 11.09
CA ASP A 279 4.05 -13.16 10.92
C ASP A 279 4.50 -12.98 9.45
N ILE A 280 3.87 -12.02 8.76
CA ILE A 280 4.15 -11.72 7.36
C ILE A 280 5.22 -10.63 7.26
N TYR A 281 6.22 -10.88 6.42
CA TYR A 281 7.27 -9.91 6.09
C TYR A 281 7.09 -9.43 4.65
N VAL A 282 7.05 -8.12 4.44
CA VAL A 282 7.01 -7.49 3.11
C VAL A 282 8.19 -6.53 2.98
N ASN A 283 8.97 -6.66 1.91
CA ASN A 283 10.01 -5.70 1.57
C ASN A 283 10.04 -5.40 0.07
N ASN A 284 9.56 -4.21 -0.27
CA ASN A 284 9.48 -3.69 -1.62
C ASN A 284 10.45 -2.52 -1.84
N SER A 285 11.53 -2.44 -1.06
CA SER A 285 12.57 -1.42 -1.25
C SER A 285 13.10 -1.45 -2.69
N SER A 286 13.16 -0.28 -3.35
CA SER A 286 13.83 -0.14 -4.65
C SER A 286 15.35 -0.02 -4.49
N GLU A 287 16.09 -0.46 -5.50
CA GLU A 287 17.53 -0.15 -5.61
C GLU A 287 17.76 1.35 -5.83
N ASP A 288 16.83 1.98 -6.57
CA ASP A 288 16.78 3.43 -6.73
C ASP A 288 16.15 4.08 -5.51
N ARG A 289 16.94 4.89 -4.81
CA ARG A 289 16.48 5.66 -3.63
C ARG A 289 15.79 6.97 -3.99
N GLU A 290 15.47 7.17 -5.27
CA GLU A 290 14.71 8.33 -5.70
C GLU A 290 13.27 8.30 -5.17
N PHE A 291 12.71 9.49 -4.97
CA PHE A 291 11.32 9.62 -4.56
C PHE A 291 10.41 9.01 -5.63
N ARG A 292 9.54 8.07 -5.24
CA ARG A 292 8.57 7.36 -6.08
C ARG A 292 9.12 6.24 -6.98
N SER A 293 10.27 5.65 -6.65
CA SER A 293 10.80 4.52 -7.42
C SER A 293 9.93 3.26 -7.32
N ASN A 294 9.33 2.95 -6.16
CA ASN A 294 8.52 1.76 -5.91
C ASN A 294 7.02 2.08 -5.67
N VAL A 295 6.42 2.95 -6.48
CA VAL A 295 5.00 3.34 -6.29
C VAL A 295 4.00 2.19 -6.44
N ASN A 296 2.93 2.25 -5.63
CA ASN A 296 1.86 1.25 -5.52
C ASN A 296 2.38 -0.16 -5.20
N THR A 297 3.33 -0.24 -4.27
CA THR A 297 3.85 -1.50 -3.73
C THR A 297 3.23 -1.85 -2.39
N ASP A 298 1.92 -1.66 -2.29
CA ASP A 298 1.11 -1.81 -1.08
C ASP A 298 1.38 -3.16 -0.39
N GLY A 299 1.34 -3.18 0.94
CA GLY A 299 1.59 -4.40 1.71
C GLY A 299 0.45 -5.41 1.58
N VAL A 300 -0.78 -4.96 1.85
CA VAL A 300 -2.00 -5.74 1.60
C VAL A 300 -3.21 -4.85 1.40
N ASP A 301 -4.05 -5.21 0.44
CA ASP A 301 -5.33 -4.56 0.13
C ASP A 301 -6.48 -5.53 0.39
N THR A 302 -7.47 -5.10 1.17
CA THR A 302 -8.71 -5.87 1.37
C THR A 302 -9.81 -5.35 0.46
N VAL A 303 -10.54 -6.26 -0.20
CA VAL A 303 -11.66 -5.95 -1.10
C VAL A 303 -12.76 -7.00 -0.91
N TYR A 304 -13.99 -6.61 -0.59
CA TYR A 304 -15.09 -7.54 -0.29
C TYR A 304 -14.67 -8.57 0.78
N ALA A 305 -14.10 -8.10 1.88
CA ALA A 305 -13.48 -8.95 2.89
C ALA A 305 -14.14 -8.76 4.27
N ASN A 306 -14.41 -9.87 4.96
CA ASN A 306 -15.05 -9.86 6.28
C ASN A 306 -14.25 -10.67 7.30
N ASN A 307 -14.17 -10.21 8.54
CA ASN A 307 -13.53 -10.97 9.63
C ASN A 307 -12.09 -11.37 9.28
N ILE A 308 -11.28 -10.36 8.96
CA ILE A 308 -9.87 -10.52 8.60
C ILE A 308 -9.01 -10.09 9.78
N THR A 309 -8.10 -10.94 10.21
CA THR A 309 -7.17 -10.64 11.30
C THR A 309 -5.73 -10.61 10.78
N MET A 310 -5.01 -9.53 11.06
CA MET A 310 -3.63 -9.32 10.62
C MET A 310 -2.72 -9.05 11.83
N LEU A 311 -1.77 -9.95 12.12
CA LEU A 311 -0.95 -9.87 13.33
C LEU A 311 0.54 -9.93 13.02
N ARG A 312 1.35 -9.08 13.68
CA ARG A 312 2.82 -9.18 13.63
C ARG A 312 3.40 -9.04 12.21
N TRP A 313 2.88 -8.07 11.46
CA TRP A 313 3.38 -7.76 10.14
C TRP A 313 4.60 -6.83 10.22
N THR A 314 5.55 -7.03 9.33
CA THR A 314 6.62 -6.05 9.04
C THR A 314 6.54 -5.66 7.58
N VAL A 315 6.26 -4.39 7.28
CA VAL A 315 6.03 -3.92 5.90
C VAL A 315 6.95 -2.76 5.57
N ASP A 316 7.82 -2.93 4.57
CA ASP A 316 8.57 -1.85 3.93
C ASP A 316 8.11 -1.71 2.48
N CYS A 317 7.53 -0.57 2.13
CA CYS A 317 6.89 -0.35 0.84
C CYS A 317 6.96 1.11 0.36
N GLY A 318 6.51 1.34 -0.87
CA GLY A 318 6.42 2.68 -1.47
C GLY A 318 5.05 3.36 -1.33
N ASP A 319 4.03 2.67 -0.79
CA ASP A 319 2.63 3.13 -0.75
C ASP A 319 1.92 2.70 0.55
N ASP A 320 0.64 2.29 0.52
CA ASP A 320 -0.09 1.89 1.73
C ASP A 320 0.49 0.59 2.34
N SER A 321 0.72 0.58 3.66
CA SER A 321 1.16 -0.64 4.34
C SER A 321 0.02 -1.64 4.43
N ILE A 322 -1.17 -1.16 4.79
CA ILE A 322 -2.43 -1.92 4.81
C ILE A 322 -3.53 -0.98 4.32
N SER A 323 -4.26 -1.41 3.29
CA SER A 323 -5.33 -0.65 2.66
C SER A 323 -6.67 -1.37 2.72
N MET A 324 -7.72 -0.67 3.10
CA MET A 324 -9.10 -1.17 3.06
C MET A 324 -9.82 -0.51 1.90
N LYS A 325 -10.26 -1.31 0.92
CA LYS A 325 -11.03 -0.83 -0.23
C LYS A 325 -12.52 -1.14 0.00
N GLN A 326 -13.24 -1.34 -1.10
CA GLN A 326 -14.68 -1.54 -1.11
C GLN A 326 -15.08 -2.79 -0.31
N ASN A 327 -16.08 -2.63 0.57
CA ASN A 327 -16.72 -3.69 1.35
C ASN A 327 -15.76 -4.47 2.26
N SER A 328 -14.88 -3.74 2.96
CA SER A 328 -13.97 -4.27 3.97
C SER A 328 -14.55 -4.09 5.38
N THR A 329 -14.93 -5.19 6.04
CA THR A 329 -15.64 -5.17 7.31
C THR A 329 -15.06 -6.10 8.37
N ASN A 330 -15.21 -5.75 9.65
CA ASN A 330 -14.76 -6.54 10.79
C ASN A 330 -13.27 -6.92 10.67
N ILE A 331 -12.40 -5.92 10.58
CA ILE A 331 -10.95 -6.12 10.39
C ILE A 331 -10.22 -5.77 11.68
N TYR A 332 -9.36 -6.68 12.12
CA TYR A 332 -8.51 -6.48 13.28
C TYR A 332 -7.03 -6.56 12.88
N ILE A 333 -6.27 -5.53 13.20
CA ILE A 333 -4.83 -5.44 12.93
C ILE A 333 -4.10 -5.16 14.24
N ALA A 334 -3.03 -5.89 14.53
CA ALA A 334 -2.24 -5.60 15.73
C ALA A 334 -0.75 -5.93 15.63
N ASN A 335 0.03 -5.27 16.50
CA ASN A 335 1.43 -5.57 16.79
C ASN A 335 2.32 -5.55 15.55
N SER A 336 2.16 -4.55 14.68
CA SER A 336 2.83 -4.50 13.38
C SER A 336 3.74 -3.27 13.24
N THR A 337 4.76 -3.40 12.40
CA THR A 337 5.77 -2.37 12.16
C THR A 337 5.83 -2.01 10.69
N PHE A 338 5.70 -0.72 10.39
CA PHE A 338 5.74 -0.20 9.02
C PHE A 338 6.95 0.70 8.79
N TYR A 339 7.56 0.56 7.62
CA TYR A 339 8.69 1.34 7.16
C TYR A 339 8.34 2.01 5.84
N ASN A 340 8.68 3.29 5.74
CA ASN A 340 8.43 4.12 4.57
C ASN A 340 6.92 4.10 4.20
N GLY A 341 6.60 4.22 2.92
CA GLY A 341 5.22 4.21 2.44
C GLY A 341 4.32 5.26 3.10
N ILE A 342 3.04 4.95 3.20
CA ILE A 342 1.99 5.84 3.68
C ILE A 342 1.52 5.47 5.09
N GLY A 343 1.52 4.19 5.48
CA GLY A 343 0.87 3.68 6.69
C GLY A 343 -0.50 3.06 6.37
N PHE A 344 -1.49 3.23 7.24
CA PHE A 344 -2.85 2.75 6.97
C PHE A 344 -3.61 3.65 6.00
N ALA A 345 -4.36 3.05 5.09
CA ALA A 345 -5.32 3.77 4.26
C ALA A 345 -6.68 3.08 4.21
N MET A 346 -7.72 3.89 4.22
CA MET A 346 -9.07 3.48 3.87
C MET A 346 -9.43 4.20 2.57
N GLY A 347 -9.57 3.43 1.50
CA GLY A 347 -9.84 3.92 0.15
C GLY A 347 -8.61 3.93 -0.78
N SER A 348 -8.63 4.68 -1.88
CA SER A 348 -9.70 5.61 -2.24
C SER A 348 -11.05 4.90 -2.40
N ILE A 349 -12.09 5.42 -1.73
CA ILE A 349 -13.43 4.83 -1.70
C ILE A 349 -14.49 5.84 -2.19
N GLY A 350 -15.63 5.36 -2.67
CA GLY A 350 -16.67 6.14 -3.35
C GLY A 350 -16.32 6.44 -4.81
N GLN A 351 -15.56 5.56 -5.46
CA GLN A 351 -15.07 5.79 -6.82
C GLN A 351 -16.18 5.67 -7.87
N TYR A 352 -17.13 4.76 -7.67
CA TYR A 352 -18.05 4.37 -8.73
C TYR A 352 -19.43 5.03 -8.55
N PRO A 353 -19.89 5.88 -9.50
CA PRO A 353 -21.23 6.47 -9.44
C PRO A 353 -22.33 5.41 -9.29
N GLY A 354 -23.31 5.67 -8.42
CA GLY A 354 -24.42 4.76 -8.19
C GLY A 354 -24.11 3.61 -7.22
N GLN A 355 -22.84 3.40 -6.89
CA GLN A 355 -22.39 2.29 -6.05
C GLN A 355 -22.33 2.67 -4.58
N ILE A 356 -22.65 1.68 -3.75
CA ILE A 356 -22.51 1.75 -2.30
C ILE A 356 -21.24 0.99 -1.92
N GLU A 357 -20.30 1.72 -1.32
CA GLU A 357 -19.05 1.16 -0.83
C GLU A 357 -19.00 1.32 0.70
N VAL A 358 -18.62 0.25 1.41
CA VAL A 358 -18.59 0.24 2.89
C VAL A 358 -17.23 -0.12 3.43
N ILE A 359 -16.80 0.59 4.48
CA ILE A 359 -15.75 0.15 5.40
C ILE A 359 -16.32 0.23 6.81
N GLU A 360 -16.36 -0.87 7.56
CA GLU A 360 -17.03 -0.89 8.87
C GLU A 360 -16.34 -1.80 9.88
N ASN A 361 -16.29 -1.38 11.14
CA ASN A 361 -15.75 -2.16 12.25
C ASN A 361 -14.27 -2.54 12.02
N VAL A 362 -13.41 -1.54 11.96
CA VAL A 362 -11.96 -1.74 11.80
C VAL A 362 -11.27 -1.33 13.08
N THR A 363 -10.39 -2.19 13.60
CA THR A 363 -9.52 -1.85 14.73
C THR A 363 -8.06 -2.11 14.35
N ALA A 364 -7.20 -1.13 14.55
CA ALA A 364 -5.75 -1.29 14.49
C ALA A 364 -5.11 -0.85 15.81
N GLU A 365 -4.24 -1.67 16.38
CA GLU A 365 -3.56 -1.34 17.63
C GLU A 365 -2.12 -1.81 17.77
N ASN A 366 -1.35 -1.08 18.58
CA ASN A 366 0.07 -1.37 18.83
C ASN A 366 0.87 -1.37 17.53
N ILE A 367 0.89 -0.22 16.86
CA ILE A 367 1.52 -0.05 15.54
C ILE A 367 2.72 0.88 15.68
N VAL A 368 3.85 0.48 15.11
CA VAL A 368 5.04 1.31 15.02
C VAL A 368 5.26 1.70 13.56
N THR A 369 5.53 2.97 13.30
CA THR A 369 5.81 3.46 11.94
C THR A 369 7.14 4.20 11.89
N TYR A 370 7.89 3.99 10.82
CA TYR A 370 9.15 4.67 10.54
C TYR A 370 9.10 5.33 9.18
N ASN A 371 9.29 6.65 9.12
CA ASN A 371 9.34 7.42 7.87
C ASN A 371 8.09 7.30 6.98
N SER A 372 6.96 6.86 7.53
CA SER A 372 5.70 6.79 6.79
C SER A 372 5.10 8.18 6.57
N ARG A 373 4.26 8.36 5.55
CA ARG A 373 3.56 9.64 5.40
C ARG A 373 2.60 9.88 6.55
N MET A 374 1.86 8.87 6.97
CA MET A 374 0.80 9.00 7.96
C MET A 374 0.81 7.82 8.94
N GLY A 375 0.22 8.00 10.12
CA GLY A 375 -0.22 6.88 10.93
C GLY A 375 -1.41 6.19 10.26
N GLY A 376 -2.41 6.97 9.85
CA GLY A 376 -3.55 6.47 9.10
C GLY A 376 -4.33 7.56 8.36
N ARG A 377 -4.98 7.18 7.26
CA ARG A 377 -5.83 8.07 6.45
C ARG A 377 -7.15 7.45 6.00
N VAL A 378 -8.18 8.28 5.86
CA VAL A 378 -9.36 7.99 5.03
C VAL A 378 -9.31 8.86 3.80
N LYS A 379 -9.42 8.26 2.62
CA LYS A 379 -9.41 8.94 1.33
C LYS A 379 -10.66 8.55 0.55
N THR A 380 -11.53 9.52 0.27
CA THR A 380 -12.74 9.31 -0.53
C THR A 380 -12.73 10.17 -1.77
N TRP A 381 -13.40 9.70 -2.82
CA TRP A 381 -13.61 10.46 -4.04
C TRP A 381 -14.56 11.64 -3.84
N THR A 382 -14.34 12.69 -4.63
CA THR A 382 -15.33 13.75 -4.77
C THR A 382 -16.65 13.19 -5.32
N GLY A 383 -17.73 13.95 -5.19
CA GLY A 383 -19.01 13.61 -5.82
C GLY A 383 -19.03 13.86 -7.33
N LEU A 384 -17.95 14.40 -7.90
CA LEU A 384 -17.82 14.67 -9.32
C LEU A 384 -17.06 13.52 -9.98
N ASN A 385 -17.65 12.91 -11.00
CA ASN A 385 -16.96 11.91 -11.79
C ASN A 385 -15.93 12.60 -12.72
N THR A 386 -14.66 12.24 -12.58
CA THR A 386 -13.54 12.77 -13.36
C THR A 386 -12.74 11.63 -13.98
N GLY A 387 -12.66 11.63 -15.32
CA GLY A 387 -12.09 10.50 -16.07
C GLY A 387 -13.01 9.28 -16.09
N TYR A 388 -12.44 8.12 -16.42
CA TYR A 388 -13.14 6.83 -16.36
C TYR A 388 -12.27 5.83 -15.58
N PRO A 389 -12.89 4.87 -14.88
CA PRO A 389 -12.19 3.73 -14.31
C PRO A 389 -11.27 3.05 -15.35
N PRO A 390 -10.15 2.46 -14.92
CA PRO A 390 -9.83 2.12 -13.53
C PRO A 390 -9.24 3.26 -12.69
N ASN A 391 -8.68 4.29 -13.34
CA ASN A 391 -7.96 5.36 -12.64
C ASN A 391 -8.83 6.59 -12.37
N GLY A 392 -9.84 6.86 -13.19
CA GLY A 392 -10.81 7.92 -12.99
C GLY A 392 -12.01 7.47 -12.16
N GLY A 393 -12.80 8.43 -11.70
CA GLY A 393 -14.02 8.16 -10.95
C GLY A 393 -14.51 9.36 -10.15
N GLY A 394 -15.38 9.06 -9.19
CA GLY A 394 -16.09 9.97 -8.31
C GLY A 394 -17.60 9.88 -8.48
N GLY A 395 -18.33 10.25 -7.42
CA GLY A 395 -19.79 10.16 -7.37
C GLY A 395 -20.35 8.89 -6.72
N GLY A 396 -19.49 7.98 -6.23
CA GLY A 396 -19.91 6.89 -5.36
C GLY A 396 -20.31 7.38 -3.96
N PHE A 397 -21.07 6.56 -3.25
CA PHE A 397 -21.56 6.86 -1.90
C PHE A 397 -21.48 5.61 -1.02
N GLY A 398 -21.98 5.70 0.22
CA GLY A 398 -21.79 4.67 1.23
C GLY A 398 -21.18 5.26 2.49
N TYR A 399 -20.41 4.47 3.24
CA TYR A 399 -19.88 4.93 4.52
C TYR A 399 -18.60 4.23 4.99
N ALA A 400 -17.78 4.97 5.75
CA ALA A 400 -16.73 4.44 6.61
C ALA A 400 -17.17 4.67 8.06
N LYS A 401 -17.33 3.59 8.84
CA LYS A 401 -17.92 3.66 10.18
C LYS A 401 -17.24 2.78 11.22
N ASN A 402 -17.17 3.27 12.46
CA ASN A 402 -16.65 2.54 13.61
C ASN A 402 -15.21 2.05 13.38
N ILE A 403 -14.30 3.03 13.24
CA ILE A 403 -12.88 2.78 12.97
C ILE A 403 -12.07 3.23 14.18
N THR A 404 -11.27 2.32 14.74
CA THR A 404 -10.49 2.55 15.95
C THR A 404 -9.01 2.31 15.67
N PHE A 405 -8.19 3.36 15.69
CA PHE A 405 -6.73 3.27 15.67
C PHE A 405 -6.18 3.74 17.02
N ARG A 406 -5.45 2.87 17.73
CA ARG A 406 -4.94 3.19 19.07
C ARG A 406 -3.54 2.65 19.33
N ASN A 407 -2.79 3.32 20.21
CA ASN A 407 -1.45 2.90 20.62
C ASN A 407 -0.48 2.87 19.41
N PHE A 408 -0.30 4.03 18.78
CA PHE A 408 0.63 4.19 17.67
C PHE A 408 1.92 4.86 18.15
N GLU A 409 3.07 4.33 17.74
CA GLU A 409 4.36 4.97 17.90
C GLU A 409 4.86 5.44 16.52
N LEU A 410 4.95 6.76 16.34
CA LEU A 410 5.37 7.36 15.08
C LEU A 410 6.83 7.77 15.18
N HIS A 411 7.64 7.39 14.20
CA HIS A 411 9.00 7.87 14.07
C HIS A 411 9.16 8.56 12.72
N ASN A 412 9.31 9.88 12.76
CA ASN A 412 9.55 10.69 11.57
C ASN A 412 8.41 10.57 10.52
N ALA A 413 7.17 10.39 10.97
CA ALA A 413 6.02 10.37 10.06
C ALA A 413 5.74 11.79 9.51
N GLN A 414 5.05 11.97 8.38
CA GLN A 414 4.71 13.35 7.94
C GLN A 414 3.65 13.99 8.82
N GLN A 415 2.61 13.23 9.17
CA GLN A 415 1.57 13.62 10.14
C GLN A 415 0.98 12.36 10.78
N ALA A 416 0.17 12.48 11.83
CA ALA A 416 -0.47 11.30 12.41
C ALA A 416 -1.69 10.87 11.58
N TRP A 417 -2.62 11.79 11.32
CA TRP A 417 -3.96 11.43 10.87
C TRP A 417 -4.44 12.26 9.69
N ALA A 418 -5.14 11.65 8.74
CA ALA A 418 -5.77 12.39 7.65
C ALA A 418 -7.18 11.91 7.31
N ILE A 419 -8.05 12.85 6.97
CA ILE A 419 -9.28 12.57 6.24
C ILE A 419 -9.31 13.49 5.02
N THR A 420 -9.55 12.94 3.84
CA THR A 420 -9.84 13.71 2.63
C THR A 420 -11.03 13.14 1.90
N GLN A 421 -11.96 14.02 1.54
CA GLN A 421 -13.06 13.75 0.63
C GLN A 421 -12.88 14.47 -0.72
N CYS A 422 -11.62 14.73 -1.10
CA CYS A 422 -11.26 15.46 -2.30
C CYS A 422 -10.41 14.66 -3.29
N THR A 423 -10.56 13.33 -3.35
CA THR A 423 -9.87 12.55 -4.39
C THR A 423 -10.49 12.81 -5.75
N SER A 424 -9.65 13.15 -6.71
CA SER A 424 -9.98 13.37 -8.12
C SER A 424 -8.88 12.78 -9.00
N TYR A 425 -9.16 12.67 -10.30
CA TYR A 425 -8.22 12.13 -11.27
C TYR A 425 -7.57 13.22 -12.14
N ASN A 426 -6.37 12.92 -12.66
CA ASN A 426 -5.65 13.73 -13.66
C ASN A 426 -5.44 15.21 -13.28
N GLY A 427 -5.19 15.47 -12.00
CA GLY A 427 -4.90 16.83 -11.51
C GLY A 427 -6.10 17.78 -11.50
N VAL A 428 -7.32 17.28 -11.70
CA VAL A 428 -8.55 18.08 -11.58
C VAL A 428 -8.66 18.58 -10.14
N LYS A 429 -8.71 19.90 -9.96
CA LYS A 429 -8.90 20.53 -8.64
C LYS A 429 -10.36 20.96 -8.47
N GLY A 430 -10.86 20.96 -7.24
CA GLY A 430 -12.24 21.34 -6.96
C GLY A 430 -13.12 20.17 -6.53
N GLY A 431 -14.39 20.46 -6.23
CA GLY A 431 -15.38 19.43 -5.91
C GLY A 431 -15.25 18.82 -4.51
N CYS A 432 -14.35 19.28 -3.64
CA CYS A 432 -14.14 18.70 -2.31
C CYS A 432 -15.40 18.72 -1.40
N ASP A 433 -16.37 19.59 -1.69
CA ASP A 433 -17.64 19.72 -0.96
C ASP A 433 -18.79 18.89 -1.55
N THR A 434 -18.50 18.06 -2.55
CA THR A 434 -19.53 17.32 -3.30
C THR A 434 -19.64 15.85 -2.94
N SER A 435 -18.64 15.28 -2.25
CA SER A 435 -18.67 13.86 -1.86
C SER A 435 -19.86 13.58 -0.95
N ARG A 436 -20.60 12.53 -1.26
CA ARG A 436 -21.75 12.04 -0.48
C ARG A 436 -21.40 10.82 0.38
N PHE A 437 -20.14 10.39 0.34
CA PHE A 437 -19.65 9.30 1.16
C PHE A 437 -19.63 9.74 2.64
N LYS A 438 -20.20 8.93 3.54
CA LYS A 438 -20.31 9.26 4.95
C LYS A 438 -19.07 8.79 5.72
N ILE A 439 -18.56 9.62 6.60
CA ILE A 439 -17.49 9.27 7.53
C ILE A 439 -18.03 9.52 8.92
N ASP A 440 -18.14 8.47 9.73
CA ASP A 440 -18.79 8.51 11.04
C ASP A 440 -18.08 7.61 12.05
N GLY A 441 -17.74 8.12 13.23
CA GLY A 441 -17.20 7.30 14.31
C GLY A 441 -15.76 6.86 14.04
N MET A 442 -14.84 7.83 14.14
CA MET A 442 -13.40 7.60 14.06
C MET A 442 -12.81 7.82 15.45
N TYR A 443 -12.17 6.82 16.04
CA TYR A 443 -11.38 6.95 17.25
C TYR A 443 -9.91 6.77 16.92
N TRP A 444 -9.14 7.86 16.86
CA TRP A 444 -7.71 7.83 16.55
C TRP A 444 -6.89 8.45 17.68
N GLY A 445 -6.11 7.65 18.39
CA GLY A 445 -5.53 8.13 19.63
C GLY A 445 -4.47 7.28 20.28
N ASN A 446 -4.04 7.73 21.46
CA ASN A 446 -2.91 7.19 22.21
C ASN A 446 -1.66 7.07 21.32
N THR A 447 -1.33 8.16 20.64
CA THR A 447 -0.23 8.20 19.69
C THR A 447 0.93 8.98 20.28
N THR A 448 2.13 8.43 20.20
CA THR A 448 3.35 9.08 20.67
C THR A 448 4.41 9.14 19.58
N GLY A 449 5.46 9.92 19.80
CA GLY A 449 6.65 9.93 18.94
C GLY A 449 6.79 11.23 18.15
N THR A 450 7.30 11.14 16.92
CA THR A 450 7.73 12.29 16.12
C THR A 450 7.06 12.37 14.76
N ILE A 451 6.72 13.60 14.36
CA ILE A 451 6.26 13.92 13.01
C ILE A 451 7.09 15.06 12.39
N THR A 452 7.21 15.10 11.07
CA THR A 452 7.96 16.16 10.35
C THR A 452 7.09 17.36 10.02
N GLY A 453 5.78 17.16 9.88
CA GLY A 453 4.80 18.23 9.65
C GLY A 453 4.42 19.00 10.91
N THR A 454 3.66 20.07 10.70
CA THR A 454 3.20 20.99 11.76
C THR A 454 1.77 20.72 12.23
N ASN A 455 1.11 19.72 11.67
CA ASN A 455 -0.25 19.32 12.04
C ASN A 455 -0.26 17.86 12.47
N VAL A 456 -0.86 17.60 13.63
CA VAL A 456 -1.19 16.24 14.09
C VAL A 456 -2.17 15.61 13.11
N ALA A 457 -3.21 16.36 12.72
CA ALA A 457 -4.23 15.89 11.80
C ALA A 457 -4.66 16.95 10.77
N THR A 458 -5.03 16.46 9.58
CA THR A 458 -5.70 17.25 8.54
C THR A 458 -7.02 16.57 8.15
N LEU A 459 -8.14 17.25 8.38
CA LEU A 459 -9.48 16.69 8.26
C LEU A 459 -10.29 17.49 7.23
N GLN A 460 -10.19 17.13 5.97
CA GLN A 460 -10.97 17.71 4.88
C GLN A 460 -12.23 16.86 4.65
N CYS A 461 -13.36 17.33 5.18
CA CYS A 461 -14.66 16.70 4.97
C CYS A 461 -15.51 17.51 4.01
N SER A 462 -16.42 16.82 3.31
CA SER A 462 -17.31 17.39 2.32
C SER A 462 -18.49 18.10 2.98
N LYS A 463 -18.87 19.29 2.50
CA LYS A 463 -20.11 19.95 2.95
C LYS A 463 -21.37 19.13 2.63
N ALA A 464 -21.37 18.35 1.54
CA ALA A 464 -22.51 17.49 1.19
C ALA A 464 -22.67 16.28 2.12
N SER A 465 -21.62 15.89 2.84
CA SER A 465 -21.66 14.82 3.84
C SER A 465 -20.59 15.08 4.92
N PRO A 466 -20.85 15.97 5.89
CA PRO A 466 -19.91 16.30 6.95
C PRO A 466 -19.47 15.06 7.74
N CYS A 467 -18.20 15.05 8.15
CA CYS A 467 -17.69 14.00 9.04
C CYS A 467 -18.28 14.20 10.44
N GLU A 468 -18.70 13.10 11.06
CA GLU A 468 -19.32 13.11 12.39
C GLU A 468 -18.57 12.17 13.34
N ASN A 469 -18.64 12.47 14.64
CA ASN A 469 -18.11 11.64 15.71
C ASN A 469 -16.62 11.29 15.53
N ILE A 470 -15.82 12.32 15.21
CA ILE A 470 -14.36 12.20 15.10
C ILE A 470 -13.74 12.47 16.48
N GLU A 471 -13.16 11.43 17.08
CA GLU A 471 -12.48 11.47 18.36
C GLU A 471 -10.96 11.35 18.15
N LEU A 472 -10.22 12.42 18.47
CA LEU A 472 -8.75 12.41 18.48
C LEU A 472 -8.27 12.58 19.92
N VAL A 473 -7.83 11.51 20.57
CA VAL A 473 -7.55 11.52 22.03
C VAL A 473 -6.13 11.04 22.32
N GLY A 474 -5.39 11.72 23.18
CA GLY A 474 -4.07 11.24 23.62
C GLY A 474 -3.01 11.24 22.51
N ASN A 475 -3.10 12.15 21.55
CA ASN A 475 -2.10 12.34 20.50
C ASN A 475 -0.98 13.26 21.02
N LEU A 476 0.12 12.66 21.47
CA LEU A 476 1.29 13.31 22.07
C LEU A 476 2.50 13.18 21.14
N VAL A 477 2.52 13.96 20.06
CA VAL A 477 3.61 13.98 19.08
C VAL A 477 4.42 15.27 19.15
N VAL A 478 5.72 15.17 18.89
CA VAL A 478 6.64 16.32 18.79
C VAL A 478 7.22 16.42 17.39
N GLN A 479 7.68 17.62 17.01
CA GLN A 479 8.26 17.80 15.69
C GLN A 479 9.66 17.18 15.63
N ALA A 480 9.89 16.37 14.59
CA ALA A 480 11.14 15.66 14.36
C ALA A 480 12.35 16.61 14.36
N GLY A 481 13.43 16.20 15.02
CA GLY A 481 14.62 17.03 15.20
C GLY A 481 14.47 18.15 16.25
N SER A 482 13.32 18.25 16.92
CA SER A 482 13.05 19.21 17.98
C SER A 482 12.40 18.53 19.20
N GLN A 483 12.11 19.31 20.24
CA GLN A 483 11.24 18.91 21.35
C GLN A 483 9.93 19.69 21.36
N HIS A 484 9.60 20.37 20.25
CA HIS A 484 8.40 21.18 20.16
C HIS A 484 7.19 20.26 19.98
N LYS A 485 6.22 20.37 20.90
CA LYS A 485 4.94 19.66 20.80
C LYS A 485 4.17 20.17 19.59
N VAL A 486 3.64 19.27 18.76
CA VAL A 486 2.77 19.66 17.65
C VAL A 486 1.32 19.66 18.11
N GLU A 487 0.63 20.77 17.86
CA GLU A 487 -0.75 20.99 18.30
C GLU A 487 -1.68 21.41 17.15
N GLY A 488 -1.21 21.34 15.90
CA GLY A 488 -2.00 21.72 14.72
C GLY A 488 -3.06 20.69 14.35
N TYR A 489 -4.31 21.14 14.22
CA TYR A 489 -5.43 20.36 13.69
C TYR A 489 -6.17 21.20 12.65
N LEU A 490 -6.03 20.86 11.37
CA LEU A 490 -6.75 21.56 10.31
C LEU A 490 -8.08 20.85 10.04
N CYS A 491 -9.17 21.60 9.94
CA CYS A 491 -10.50 21.03 9.76
C CYS A 491 -11.32 21.73 8.67
N SER A 492 -12.19 20.98 8.01
CA SER A 492 -13.31 21.50 7.22
C SER A 492 -14.50 20.55 7.34
N ASN A 493 -15.69 21.10 7.61
CA ASN A 493 -16.96 20.34 7.76
C ASN A 493 -16.89 19.14 8.73
N VAL A 494 -16.21 19.29 9.88
CA VAL A 494 -16.16 18.26 10.93
C VAL A 494 -17.08 18.63 12.10
N GLN A 495 -18.05 17.76 12.40
CA GLN A 495 -19.07 17.93 13.43
C GLN A 495 -18.88 16.93 14.57
N GLY A 496 -19.35 17.29 15.79
CA GLY A 496 -19.27 16.39 16.95
C GLY A 496 -17.86 15.97 17.34
N LYS A 497 -16.87 16.86 17.18
CA LYS A 497 -15.46 16.61 17.51
C LYS A 497 -15.27 16.34 19.00
N LYS A 498 -14.34 15.44 19.34
CA LYS A 498 -13.96 15.16 20.74
C LYS A 498 -12.45 14.94 20.87
N GLY A 499 -11.86 15.50 21.93
CA GLY A 499 -10.44 15.35 22.25
C GLY A 499 -9.49 16.32 21.53
N PHE A 500 -9.99 17.16 20.62
CA PHE A 500 -9.19 18.16 19.91
C PHE A 500 -10.03 19.39 19.51
N GLU A 501 -9.36 20.51 19.29
CA GLU A 501 -9.94 21.73 18.71
C GLU A 501 -9.26 22.05 17.38
N CYS A 502 -10.03 22.57 16.42
CA CYS A 502 -9.48 22.95 15.12
C CYS A 502 -8.67 24.24 15.26
N THR A 503 -7.41 24.21 14.84
CA THR A 503 -6.48 25.35 14.90
C THR A 503 -6.41 26.14 13.59
N GLY A 504 -7.09 25.66 12.55
CA GLY A 504 -7.21 26.35 11.27
C GLY A 504 -8.06 25.61 10.26
N ASP A 505 -8.32 26.28 9.15
CA ASP A 505 -9.11 25.72 8.05
C ASP A 505 -8.30 24.72 7.23
N CYS A 506 -8.98 23.64 6.83
CA CYS A 506 -8.49 22.63 5.91
C CYS A 506 -9.08 22.86 4.52
N ASP A 507 -8.42 23.70 3.73
CA ASP A 507 -8.79 23.97 2.34
C ASP A 507 -7.87 23.22 1.35
N GLN A 508 -8.13 23.40 0.05
CA GLN A 508 -7.38 22.75 -1.03
C GLN A 508 -5.88 23.11 -1.07
N ASN A 509 -5.45 24.17 -0.39
CA ASN A 509 -4.05 24.61 -0.38
C ASN A 509 -3.32 24.18 0.89
N ARG A 510 -4.05 23.93 1.98
CA ARG A 510 -3.47 23.67 3.31
C ARG A 510 -3.49 22.22 3.72
N CYS A 511 -4.34 21.40 3.09
CA CYS A 511 -4.43 19.98 3.38
C CYS A 511 -3.89 19.13 2.22
N PRO A 512 -3.08 18.10 2.52
CA PRO A 512 -2.54 17.21 1.50
C PRO A 512 -3.66 16.42 0.79
N HIS A 513 -3.55 16.28 -0.54
CA HIS A 513 -4.46 15.51 -1.42
C HIS A 513 -3.89 14.14 -1.80
#